data_AF-A0A9X0YQE9-F1
#
_entry.id   AF-A0A9X0YQE9-F1
#
_cell.length_a   1.000
_cell.length_b   1.000
_cell.length_c   1.000
_cell.angle_alpha   90.00
_cell.angle_beta   90.00
_cell.angle_gamma   90.00
#
_symmetry.space_group_name_H-M   'P 1'
#
loop_
_entity.id
_entity.type
_entity.pdbx_description
1 polymer ?
#
loop_
_entity_poly.entity_id
_entity_poly.type
_entity_poly.pdbx_seq_one_letter_code
_entity_poly.pdbx_strand_id
1 'polypeptide(L)'
;MKKFVLILGIASSMFLISCSNAESNQATDESDVQETNEEAHEIATSEEQLRVHGDLIVDALDKADFDQLATFVHPEKGIRFSPYVFIEEEEQLVFEAEQVRAFSNDDEVYDWGTEDGTGDTIQLTPNAYYNDYIYIRDFIESNEVLVNDIEARGNMLMNVEEVYPEASFVSYYVPGTDVELDWANLILAFEEVNGDWYLVGIIVDRWTT
;
A
#
# COMPACT_ATOMS: atom_id res chain seq x y z
N MET A 1 -87.96 -9.88 33.93
CA MET A 1 -87.90 -9.15 35.21
C MET A 1 -86.83 -9.79 36.10
N LYS A 2 -85.91 -8.97 36.60
CA LYS A 2 -85.11 -9.09 37.85
C LYS A 2 -84.23 -10.36 38.01
N LYS A 3 -82.91 -10.22 37.84
CA LYS A 3 -81.88 -9.86 38.86
C LYS A 3 -81.46 -11.09 39.68
N PHE A 4 -80.29 -11.67 39.43
CA PHE A 4 -78.96 -11.40 40.07
C PHE A 4 -78.91 -11.73 41.57
N VAL A 5 -78.06 -12.69 41.97
CA VAL A 5 -77.19 -12.73 43.19
C VAL A 5 -76.17 -13.88 42.95
N LEU A 6 -74.85 -13.67 42.74
CA LEU A 6 -73.72 -13.38 43.66
C LEU A 6 -73.31 -14.58 44.55
N ILE A 7 -72.02 -14.99 44.50
CA ILE A 7 -71.13 -15.26 45.66
C ILE A 7 -69.73 -15.78 45.23
N LEU A 8 -68.74 -15.03 45.73
CA LEU A 8 -67.36 -15.32 46.20
C LEU A 8 -66.48 -16.42 45.58
N GLY A 9 -65.22 -16.05 45.35
CA GLY A 9 -64.08 -16.97 45.35
C GLY A 9 -62.75 -16.31 44.94
N ILE A 10 -62.05 -15.76 45.93
CA ILE A 10 -60.70 -15.13 45.88
C ILE A 10 -59.69 -16.23 45.47
N ALA A 11 -58.65 -16.04 44.65
CA ALA A 11 -57.44 -15.31 45.01
C ALA A 11 -56.40 -15.32 43.87
N SER A 12 -55.57 -14.27 43.88
CA SER A 12 -54.11 -14.37 43.70
C SER A 12 -53.56 -14.59 42.29
N SER A 13 -53.22 -13.48 41.64
CA SER A 13 -51.84 -12.98 41.55
C SER A 13 -51.79 -11.98 40.39
N MET A 14 -51.64 -10.70 40.70
CA MET A 14 -50.35 -10.02 40.68
C MET A 14 -49.85 -9.77 39.25
N PHE A 15 -50.02 -8.50 38.86
CA PHE A 15 -49.26 -7.69 37.91
C PHE A 15 -49.30 -8.12 36.44
N LEU A 16 -50.07 -7.43 35.59
CA LEU A 16 -49.81 -6.09 35.02
C LEU A 16 -48.51 -6.12 34.20
N ILE A 17 -48.41 -5.66 32.96
CA ILE A 17 -49.20 -4.86 32.03
C ILE A 17 -48.41 -5.06 30.71
N SER A 18 -49.06 -5.40 29.59
CA SER A 18 -49.40 -4.42 28.53
C SER A 18 -48.17 -3.69 27.96
N CYS A 19 -47.93 -3.56 26.66
CA CYS A 19 -48.87 -3.34 25.56
C CYS A 19 -48.25 -3.79 24.22
N SER A 20 -49.16 -4.19 23.33
CA SER A 20 -49.17 -3.99 21.87
C SER A 20 -47.85 -4.02 21.10
N ASN A 21 -47.67 -5.09 20.32
CA ASN A 21 -46.90 -5.03 19.08
C ASN A 21 -47.61 -4.06 18.12
N ALA A 22 -47.01 -2.89 17.94
CA ALA A 22 -47.12 -2.15 16.69
C ALA A 22 -46.16 -2.82 15.70
N GLU A 23 -46.69 -3.33 14.60
CA GLU A 23 -45.89 -3.72 13.44
C GLU A 23 -45.17 -2.48 12.91
N SER A 24 -43.89 -2.36 13.23
CA SER A 24 -42.97 -1.55 12.45
C SER A 24 -42.43 -2.42 11.32
N ASN A 25 -42.90 -2.17 10.10
CA ASN A 25 -42.18 -2.54 8.89
C ASN A 25 -40.79 -1.90 8.95
N GLN A 26 -39.78 -2.66 9.35
CA GLN A 26 -38.40 -2.44 8.90
C GLN A 26 -38.24 -3.26 7.61
N ALA A 27 -38.49 -2.61 6.48
CA ALA A 27 -37.67 -2.88 5.32
C ALA A 27 -36.34 -2.18 5.60
N THR A 28 -35.46 -2.87 6.35
CA THR A 28 -34.03 -2.58 6.27
C THR A 28 -33.60 -2.92 4.86
N ASP A 29 -33.06 -1.93 4.17
CA ASP A 29 -32.65 -1.97 2.79
C ASP A 29 -31.53 -3.02 2.63
N GLU A 30 -31.88 -4.23 2.20
CA GLU A 30 -30.93 -5.34 2.02
C GLU A 30 -29.86 -5.00 0.95
N SER A 31 -30.13 -4.05 0.05
CA SER A 31 -29.16 -3.60 -0.96
C SER A 31 -27.99 -2.82 -0.37
N ASP A 32 -28.22 -1.97 0.63
CA ASP A 32 -27.18 -1.11 1.23
C ASP A 32 -26.14 -1.95 2.00
N VAL A 33 -26.57 -3.06 2.61
CA VAL A 33 -25.68 -4.01 3.30
C VAL A 33 -24.96 -4.95 2.33
N GLN A 34 -25.54 -5.22 1.16
CA GLN A 34 -24.90 -6.09 0.17
C GLN A 34 -23.82 -5.34 -0.62
N GLU A 35 -24.10 -4.11 -1.03
CA GLU A 35 -23.18 -3.25 -1.78
C GLU A 35 -21.95 -2.87 -0.94
N THR A 36 -22.15 -2.55 0.35
CA THR A 36 -21.04 -2.29 1.29
C THR A 36 -20.18 -3.51 1.59
N ASN A 37 -20.74 -4.72 1.62
CA ASN A 37 -19.97 -5.95 1.82
C ASN A 37 -19.23 -6.38 0.55
N GLU A 38 -19.80 -6.15 -0.62
CA GLU A 38 -19.13 -6.40 -1.91
C GLU A 38 -17.97 -5.41 -2.10
N GLU A 39 -18.17 -4.11 -1.88
CA GLU A 39 -17.10 -3.10 -1.96
C GLU A 39 -15.97 -3.37 -0.96
N ALA A 40 -16.30 -3.68 0.30
CA ALA A 40 -15.28 -4.02 1.30
C ALA A 40 -14.51 -5.31 0.94
N HIS A 41 -15.16 -6.29 0.30
CA HIS A 41 -14.52 -7.51 -0.13
C HIS A 41 -13.61 -7.30 -1.35
N GLU A 42 -14.04 -6.48 -2.31
CA GLU A 42 -13.24 -6.10 -3.48
C GLU A 42 -12.00 -5.29 -3.06
N ILE A 43 -12.14 -4.33 -2.14
CA ILE A 43 -11.00 -3.56 -1.59
C ILE A 43 -10.01 -4.49 -0.90
N ALA A 44 -10.49 -5.37 -0.01
CA ALA A 44 -9.61 -6.31 0.69
C ALA A 44 -8.89 -7.27 -0.27
N THR A 45 -9.57 -7.71 -1.34
CA THR A 45 -8.98 -8.56 -2.37
C THR A 45 -7.92 -7.81 -3.18
N SER A 46 -8.19 -6.54 -3.51
CA SER A 46 -7.26 -5.67 -4.23
C SER A 46 -6.00 -5.38 -3.41
N GLU A 47 -6.13 -5.05 -2.13
CA GLU A 47 -4.99 -4.85 -1.22
C GLU A 47 -4.17 -6.13 -1.03
N GLU A 48 -4.81 -7.30 -0.97
CA GLU A 48 -4.11 -8.59 -0.91
C GLU A 48 -3.32 -8.86 -2.20
N GLN A 49 -3.92 -8.63 -3.37
CA GLN A 49 -3.24 -8.78 -4.66
C GLN A 49 -2.05 -7.83 -4.80
N LEU A 50 -2.24 -6.57 -4.44
CA LEU A 50 -1.22 -5.54 -4.44
C LEU A 50 -0.07 -5.93 -3.52
N ARG A 51 -0.38 -6.41 -2.31
CA ARG A 51 0.61 -6.91 -1.37
C ARG A 51 1.40 -8.11 -1.91
N VAL A 52 0.73 -9.06 -2.55
CA VAL A 52 1.42 -10.20 -3.19
C VAL A 52 2.39 -9.73 -4.28
N HIS A 53 2.02 -8.73 -5.08
CA HIS A 53 2.93 -8.15 -6.08
C HIS A 53 4.12 -7.47 -5.42
N GLY A 54 3.89 -6.70 -4.35
CA GLY A 54 4.94 -6.11 -3.54
C GLY A 54 5.94 -7.16 -3.04
N ASP A 55 5.45 -8.26 -2.46
CA ASP A 55 6.32 -9.31 -1.89
C ASP A 55 7.16 -10.00 -2.98
N LEU A 56 6.59 -10.21 -4.18
CA LEU A 56 7.32 -10.75 -5.33
C LEU A 56 8.39 -9.79 -5.85
N ILE A 57 8.12 -8.48 -5.82
CA ILE A 57 9.09 -7.45 -6.21
C ILE A 57 10.23 -7.36 -5.19
N VAL A 58 9.92 -7.41 -3.90
CA VAL A 58 10.97 -7.42 -2.85
C VAL A 58 11.86 -8.65 -2.98
N ASP A 59 11.28 -9.83 -3.26
CA ASP A 59 12.03 -11.06 -3.54
C ASP A 59 12.91 -10.97 -4.80
N ALA A 60 12.40 -10.31 -5.85
CA ALA A 60 13.17 -10.05 -7.07
C ALA A 60 14.31 -9.06 -6.80
N LEU A 61 14.06 -8.02 -6.02
CA LEU A 61 15.09 -7.06 -5.60
C LEU A 61 16.16 -7.80 -4.79
N ASP A 62 15.83 -8.55 -3.74
CA ASP A 62 16.80 -9.31 -2.92
C ASP A 62 17.78 -10.16 -3.75
N LYS A 63 17.28 -10.77 -4.82
CA LYS A 63 18.06 -11.65 -5.70
C LYS A 63 18.76 -10.91 -6.85
N ALA A 64 18.59 -9.60 -6.95
CA ALA A 64 18.93 -8.79 -8.13
C ALA A 64 18.37 -9.40 -9.43
N ASP A 65 17.18 -9.98 -9.37
CA ASP A 65 16.48 -10.63 -10.49
C ASP A 65 15.71 -9.58 -11.30
N PHE A 66 16.44 -8.82 -12.12
CA PHE A 66 15.83 -7.81 -12.97
C PHE A 66 14.97 -8.41 -14.10
N ASP A 67 15.16 -9.68 -14.45
CA ASP A 67 14.31 -10.42 -15.38
C ASP A 67 12.88 -10.57 -14.81
N GLN A 68 12.79 -10.88 -13.51
CA GLN A 68 11.54 -10.96 -12.75
C GLN A 68 10.98 -9.57 -12.45
N LEU A 69 11.80 -8.59 -12.06
CA LEU A 69 11.34 -7.21 -11.83
C LEU A 69 10.69 -6.63 -13.09
N ALA A 70 11.29 -6.86 -14.26
CA ALA A 70 10.80 -6.39 -15.55
C ALA A 70 9.37 -6.87 -15.89
N THR A 71 8.88 -7.96 -15.28
CA THR A 71 7.51 -8.43 -15.54
C THR A 71 6.44 -7.57 -14.88
N PHE A 72 6.82 -6.77 -13.89
CA PHE A 72 5.92 -5.87 -13.18
C PHE A 72 5.92 -4.45 -13.75
N VAL A 73 6.83 -4.12 -14.67
CA VAL A 73 6.96 -2.76 -15.22
C VAL A 73 5.72 -2.38 -16.01
N HIS A 74 5.18 -1.18 -15.74
CA HIS A 74 4.02 -0.66 -16.45
C HIS A 74 4.31 -0.52 -17.96
N PRO A 75 3.50 -1.14 -18.83
CA PRO A 75 3.83 -1.32 -20.25
C PRO A 75 3.87 -0.03 -21.08
N GLU A 76 3.23 1.04 -20.60
CA GLU A 76 3.22 2.35 -21.28
C GLU A 76 3.96 3.46 -20.52
N LYS A 77 4.22 3.26 -19.22
CA LYS A 77 4.75 4.30 -18.33
C LYS A 77 6.17 4.00 -17.88
N GLY A 78 6.64 2.76 -18.04
CA GLY A 78 7.88 2.31 -17.44
C GLY A 78 7.86 2.35 -15.91
N ILE A 79 9.03 2.23 -15.31
CA ILE A 79 9.26 2.48 -13.88
C ILE A 79 10.27 3.59 -13.67
N ARG A 80 9.96 4.49 -12.74
CA ARG A 80 10.92 5.47 -12.21
C ARG A 80 11.63 4.89 -11.00
N PHE A 81 12.93 5.13 -10.90
CA PHE A 81 13.69 4.85 -9.70
C PHE A 81 14.05 6.16 -8.99
N SER A 82 13.67 6.27 -7.73
CA SER A 82 13.84 7.48 -6.93
C SER A 82 14.68 7.17 -5.70
N PRO A 83 15.87 7.77 -5.53
CA PRO A 83 16.77 7.47 -4.41
C PRO A 83 16.22 7.98 -3.07
N TYR A 84 15.27 8.92 -3.13
CA TYR A 84 14.63 9.56 -1.98
C TYR A 84 13.13 9.81 -2.22
N VAL A 85 12.42 10.20 -1.15
CA VAL A 85 10.97 10.49 -1.15
C VAL A 85 10.56 11.82 -1.78
N PHE A 86 11.51 12.71 -2.05
CA PHE A 86 11.29 13.89 -2.89
C PHE A 86 11.66 13.54 -4.33
N ILE A 87 10.65 13.45 -5.18
CA ILE A 87 10.77 13.03 -6.56
C ILE A 87 10.88 14.26 -7.45
N GLU A 88 11.98 14.34 -8.20
CA GLU A 88 12.23 15.34 -9.22
C GLU A 88 11.87 14.77 -10.59
N GLU A 89 10.59 14.85 -10.96
CA GLU A 89 10.04 14.15 -12.13
C GLU A 89 10.73 14.45 -13.46
N GLU A 90 11.24 15.68 -13.63
CA GLU A 90 11.91 16.12 -14.86
C GLU A 90 13.37 15.63 -14.94
N GLU A 91 13.98 15.25 -13.82
CA GLU A 91 15.39 14.85 -13.73
C GLU A 91 15.55 13.33 -13.62
N GLN A 92 14.60 12.66 -12.95
CA GLN A 92 14.69 11.23 -12.68
C GLN A 92 14.27 10.38 -13.88
N LEU A 93 15.11 9.39 -14.19
CA LEU A 93 14.95 8.51 -15.33
C LEU A 93 13.80 7.50 -15.14
N VAL A 94 13.19 7.17 -16.27
CA VAL A 94 12.13 6.16 -16.38
C VAL A 94 12.61 5.09 -17.36
N PHE A 95 12.44 3.83 -16.98
CA PHE A 95 12.92 2.68 -17.75
C PHE A 95 11.78 1.74 -18.11
N GLU A 96 11.76 1.32 -19.37
CA GLU A 96 10.83 0.31 -19.87
C GLU A 96 11.27 -1.11 -19.47
N ALA A 97 10.34 -2.06 -19.54
CA ALA A 97 10.57 -3.45 -19.12
C ALA A 97 11.83 -4.08 -19.73
N GLU A 98 12.08 -3.85 -21.02
CA GLU A 98 13.26 -4.42 -21.70
C GLU A 98 14.58 -3.77 -21.24
N GLN A 99 14.55 -2.48 -20.85
CA GLN A 99 15.72 -1.80 -20.29
C GLN A 99 16.02 -2.34 -18.89
N VAL A 100 14.98 -2.45 -18.05
CA VAL A 100 15.11 -3.04 -16.70
C VAL A 100 15.68 -4.45 -16.79
N ARG A 101 15.18 -5.27 -17.72
CA ARG A 101 15.70 -6.63 -17.97
C ARG A 101 17.21 -6.67 -18.25
N ALA A 102 17.74 -5.62 -18.88
CA ALA A 102 19.15 -5.53 -19.25
C ALA A 102 20.07 -5.06 -18.12
N PHE A 103 19.54 -4.56 -16.98
CA PHE A 103 20.31 -3.88 -15.93
C PHE A 103 21.50 -4.69 -15.39
N SER A 104 21.42 -6.02 -15.30
CA SER A 104 22.56 -6.85 -14.84
C SER A 104 23.79 -6.75 -15.75
N ASN A 105 23.60 -6.43 -17.02
CA ASN A 105 24.65 -6.39 -18.03
C ASN A 105 24.84 -4.98 -18.61
N ASP A 106 24.19 -3.99 -18.00
CA ASP A 106 24.26 -2.61 -18.43
C ASP A 106 25.38 -1.89 -17.67
N ASP A 107 26.43 -1.55 -18.41
CA ASP A 107 27.58 -0.80 -17.92
C ASP A 107 27.50 0.70 -18.26
N GLU A 108 26.38 1.17 -18.83
CA GLU A 108 26.15 2.60 -19.05
C GLU A 108 25.99 3.32 -17.71
N VAL A 109 26.62 4.49 -17.60
CA VAL A 109 26.50 5.35 -16.41
C VAL A 109 25.37 6.35 -16.67
N TYR A 110 24.36 6.28 -15.81
CA TYR A 110 23.20 7.16 -15.82
C TYR A 110 23.30 8.22 -14.73
N ASP A 111 22.61 9.33 -14.95
CA ASP A 111 22.35 10.34 -13.94
C ASP A 111 21.04 9.98 -13.23
N TRP A 112 21.12 9.65 -11.94
CA TRP A 112 19.99 9.23 -11.11
C TRP A 112 19.44 10.37 -10.25
N GLY A 113 19.90 11.61 -10.48
CA GLY A 113 19.54 12.78 -9.70
C GLY A 113 20.66 13.20 -8.75
N THR A 114 20.28 13.80 -7.63
CA THR A 114 21.21 14.48 -6.73
C THR A 114 21.19 13.86 -5.34
N GLU A 115 22.38 13.63 -4.77
CA GLU A 115 22.56 13.12 -3.41
C GLU A 115 22.10 14.14 -2.37
N ASP A 116 21.27 13.70 -1.43
CA ASP A 116 20.83 14.52 -0.30
C ASP A 116 22.03 14.92 0.60
N GLY A 117 22.00 16.14 1.11
CA GLY A 117 23.05 16.70 1.96
C GLY A 117 24.30 17.22 1.22
N THR A 118 24.87 16.46 0.28
CA THR A 118 26.07 16.91 -0.47
C THR A 118 25.73 17.77 -1.68
N GLY A 119 24.62 17.45 -2.37
CA GLY A 119 24.25 18.07 -3.64
C GLY A 119 25.05 17.55 -4.85
N ASP A 120 25.80 16.45 -4.69
CA ASP A 120 26.54 15.83 -5.78
C ASP A 120 25.61 15.00 -6.69
N THR A 121 25.91 14.96 -7.99
CA THR A 121 25.16 14.13 -8.95
C THR A 121 25.44 12.65 -8.72
N ILE A 122 24.38 11.84 -8.71
CA ILE A 122 24.44 10.39 -8.59
C ILE A 122 24.68 9.79 -9.99
N GLN A 123 25.95 9.57 -10.34
CA GLN A 123 26.34 9.01 -11.63
C GLN A 123 26.80 7.56 -11.50
N LEU A 124 25.90 6.61 -11.77
CA LEU A 124 26.13 5.18 -11.52
C LEU A 124 25.60 4.30 -12.66
N THR A 125 26.15 3.09 -12.78
CA THR A 125 25.52 2.02 -13.56
C THR A 125 24.28 1.50 -12.83
N PRO A 126 23.31 0.87 -13.51
CA PRO A 126 22.11 0.35 -12.85
C PRO A 126 22.42 -0.61 -11.69
N ASN A 127 23.43 -1.47 -11.83
CA ASN A 127 23.82 -2.38 -10.76
C ASN A 127 24.40 -1.65 -9.55
N ALA A 128 25.24 -0.63 -9.75
CA ALA A 128 25.81 0.15 -8.66
C ALA A 128 24.71 0.97 -7.96
N TYR A 129 23.83 1.62 -8.72
CA TYR A 129 22.70 2.36 -8.18
C TYR A 129 21.73 1.47 -7.40
N TYR A 130 21.43 0.27 -7.92
CA TYR A 130 20.63 -0.73 -7.21
C TYR A 130 21.22 -1.06 -5.82
N ASN A 131 22.53 -1.31 -5.72
CA ASN A 131 23.17 -1.64 -4.44
C ASN A 131 23.22 -0.45 -3.47
N ASP A 132 23.47 0.75 -3.98
CA ASP A 132 23.78 1.92 -3.15
C ASP A 132 22.52 2.72 -2.74
N TYR A 133 21.43 2.61 -3.51
CA TYR A 133 20.22 3.42 -3.32
C TYR A 133 18.91 2.64 -3.26
N ILE A 134 18.80 1.46 -3.91
CA ILE A 134 17.54 0.71 -3.94
C ILE A 134 17.52 -0.38 -2.87
N TYR A 135 18.41 -1.37 -2.95
CA TYR A 135 18.46 -2.50 -2.03
C TYR A 135 19.47 -2.28 -0.90
N ILE A 136 19.27 -1.19 -0.16
CA ILE A 136 20.18 -0.72 0.90
C ILE A 136 20.00 -1.47 2.23
N ARG A 137 18.90 -2.20 2.36
CA ARG A 137 18.54 -3.03 3.53
C ARG A 137 17.86 -4.31 3.04
N ASP A 138 17.87 -5.32 3.90
CA ASP A 138 17.14 -6.56 3.68
C ASP A 138 15.64 -6.33 3.90
N PHE A 139 14.93 -5.94 2.84
CA PHE A 139 13.50 -5.66 2.88
C PHE A 139 12.64 -6.93 3.01
N ILE A 140 13.22 -8.13 2.87
CA ILE A 140 12.54 -9.39 3.20
C ILE A 140 12.27 -9.46 4.72
N GLU A 141 13.18 -8.89 5.52
CA GLU A 141 13.11 -8.85 6.99
C GLU A 141 12.38 -7.60 7.53
N SER A 142 11.53 -6.96 6.70
CA SER A 142 10.72 -5.81 7.12
C SER A 142 9.85 -6.13 8.34
N ASN A 143 9.90 -5.25 9.34
CA ASN A 143 9.10 -5.40 10.56
C ASN A 143 7.68 -4.83 10.42
N GLU A 144 7.49 -3.97 9.44
CA GLU A 144 6.24 -3.33 9.11
C GLU A 144 6.13 -3.24 7.59
N VAL A 145 4.94 -3.57 7.09
CA VAL A 145 4.63 -3.38 5.69
C VAL A 145 3.22 -2.82 5.60
N LEU A 146 3.09 -1.66 4.97
CA LEU A 146 1.84 -0.91 4.85
C LEU A 146 1.32 -0.98 3.42
N VAL A 147 0.00 -0.95 3.25
CA VAL A 147 -0.68 -0.92 1.95
C VAL A 147 -1.58 0.31 1.93
N ASN A 148 -1.45 1.15 0.90
CA ASN A 148 -2.16 2.43 0.75
C ASN A 148 -2.04 3.38 1.95
N ASP A 149 -0.97 3.22 2.71
CA ASP A 149 -0.54 4.12 3.77
C ASP A 149 0.97 4.27 3.66
N ILE A 150 1.45 5.51 3.53
CA ILE A 150 2.86 5.83 3.40
C ILE A 150 3.18 6.89 4.44
N GLU A 151 4.02 6.53 5.41
CA GLU A 151 4.48 7.46 6.43
C GLU A 151 5.84 8.04 6.03
N ALA A 152 5.96 9.37 6.01
CA ALA A 152 7.26 10.02 5.95
C ALA A 152 7.99 9.81 7.28
N ARG A 153 9.15 9.14 7.24
CA ARG A 153 9.96 8.83 8.43
C ARG A 153 11.18 9.74 8.54
N GLY A 154 11.69 10.22 7.41
CA GLY A 154 12.83 11.13 7.33
C GLY A 154 12.47 12.60 7.53
N ASN A 155 13.48 13.45 7.38
CA ASN A 155 13.31 14.91 7.38
C ASN A 155 13.00 15.47 5.99
N MET A 156 13.14 14.65 4.95
CA MET A 156 12.86 15.06 3.58
C MET A 156 11.36 15.24 3.37
N LEU A 157 10.99 16.28 2.61
CA LEU A 157 9.62 16.47 2.17
C LEU A 157 9.22 15.32 1.24
N MET A 158 8.15 14.62 1.57
CA MET A 158 7.59 13.56 0.73
C MET A 158 6.55 14.15 -0.23
N ASN A 159 6.74 13.94 -1.55
CA ASN A 159 5.78 14.31 -2.59
C ASN A 159 5.31 13.10 -3.42
N VAL A 160 5.50 11.88 -2.90
CA VAL A 160 5.20 10.61 -3.61
C VAL A 160 3.75 10.54 -4.10
N GLU A 161 2.78 10.87 -3.25
CA GLU A 161 1.36 10.89 -3.64
C GLU A 161 1.01 12.02 -4.62
N GLU A 162 1.76 13.13 -4.60
CA GLU A 162 1.57 14.22 -5.56
C GLU A 162 2.04 13.83 -6.96
N VAL A 163 3.14 13.07 -7.04
CA VAL A 163 3.71 12.57 -8.30
C VAL A 163 2.93 11.38 -8.85
N TYR A 164 2.38 10.52 -7.98
CA TYR A 164 1.60 9.35 -8.37
C TYR A 164 0.16 9.43 -7.82
N PRO A 165 -0.68 10.36 -8.30
CA PRO A 165 -2.01 10.61 -7.73
C PRO A 165 -3.02 9.47 -7.97
N GLU A 166 -2.75 8.60 -8.94
CA GLU A 166 -3.61 7.45 -9.29
C GLU A 166 -3.02 6.12 -8.81
N ALA A 167 -1.87 6.15 -8.12
CA ALA A 167 -1.20 4.93 -7.69
C ALA A 167 -1.74 4.41 -6.36
N SER A 168 -1.67 3.09 -6.21
CA SER A 168 -1.72 2.40 -4.93
C SER A 168 -0.31 2.05 -4.49
N PHE A 169 -0.10 1.90 -3.17
CA PHE A 169 1.24 1.79 -2.61
C PHE A 169 1.40 0.58 -1.71
N VAL A 170 2.60 0.01 -1.71
CA VAL A 170 3.06 -0.92 -0.68
C VAL A 170 4.40 -0.42 -0.18
N SER A 171 4.57 -0.28 1.14
CA SER A 171 5.84 0.16 1.72
C SER A 171 6.40 -0.84 2.71
N TYR A 172 7.72 -1.06 2.66
CA TYR A 172 8.45 -2.08 3.41
C TYR A 172 9.49 -1.40 4.31
N TYR A 173 9.18 -1.29 5.59
CA TYR A 173 10.04 -0.63 6.56
C TYR A 173 10.99 -1.61 7.24
N VAL A 174 12.26 -1.23 7.29
CA VAL A 174 13.32 -1.93 8.04
C VAL A 174 13.89 -0.94 9.07
N PRO A 175 13.83 -1.25 10.37
CA PRO A 175 14.32 -0.36 11.40
C PRO A 175 15.84 -0.27 11.37
N GLY A 176 16.35 0.87 11.82
CA GLY A 176 17.77 1.10 12.00
C GLY A 176 18.34 0.18 13.09
N THR A 177 19.65 0.00 13.06
CA THR A 177 20.35 -0.76 14.10
C THR A 177 20.49 0.06 15.39
N ASP A 178 20.81 -0.59 16.52
CA ASP A 178 21.04 0.12 17.79
C ASP A 178 22.25 1.06 17.74
N VAL A 179 23.14 0.89 16.75
CA VAL A 179 24.42 1.61 16.62
C VAL A 179 24.35 2.68 15.54
N GLU A 180 23.65 2.41 14.45
CA GLU A 180 23.55 3.29 13.29
C GLU A 180 22.09 3.69 13.06
N LEU A 181 21.84 4.94 12.71
CA LEU A 181 20.49 5.41 12.37
C LEU A 181 20.10 5.00 10.93
N ASP A 182 20.44 3.79 10.50
CA ASP A 182 20.44 3.34 9.11
C ASP A 182 19.10 2.78 8.62
N TRP A 183 17.97 3.22 9.19
CA TRP A 183 16.65 2.73 8.80
C TRP A 183 16.35 3.04 7.32
N ALA A 184 15.51 2.21 6.71
CA ALA A 184 15.04 2.40 5.34
C ALA A 184 13.57 1.97 5.19
N ASN A 185 12.86 2.61 4.28
CA ASN A 185 11.52 2.24 3.84
C ASN A 185 11.52 2.17 2.30
N LEU A 186 11.28 0.98 1.75
CA LEU A 186 11.10 0.81 0.32
C LEU A 186 9.63 1.00 -0.02
N ILE A 187 9.29 1.99 -0.83
CA ILE A 187 7.94 2.31 -1.27
C ILE A 187 7.80 1.93 -2.74
N LEU A 188 6.83 1.08 -3.02
CA LEU A 188 6.47 0.61 -4.36
C LEU A 188 5.16 1.26 -4.77
N ALA A 189 5.17 1.99 -5.89
CA ALA A 189 4.00 2.64 -6.45
C ALA A 189 3.46 1.84 -7.63
N PHE A 190 2.17 1.53 -7.61
CA PHE A 190 1.51 0.68 -8.60
C PHE A 190 0.31 1.38 -9.24
N GLU A 191 0.10 1.11 -10.51
CA GLU A 191 -1.12 1.48 -11.21
C GLU A 191 -1.76 0.24 -11.84
N GLU A 192 -3.10 0.23 -11.87
CA GLU A 192 -3.88 -0.88 -12.40
C GLU A 192 -4.09 -0.73 -13.92
N VAL A 193 -3.84 -1.80 -14.66
CA VAL A 193 -4.17 -1.89 -16.09
C VAL A 193 -4.97 -3.16 -16.34
N ASN A 194 -6.25 -3.01 -16.66
CA ASN A 194 -7.18 -4.10 -16.98
C ASN A 194 -7.31 -5.19 -15.88
N GLY A 195 -7.29 -4.82 -14.59
CA GLY A 195 -7.42 -5.78 -13.49
C GLY A 195 -6.10 -6.33 -12.93
N ASP A 196 -4.96 -5.91 -13.46
CA ASP A 196 -3.62 -6.30 -12.99
C ASP A 196 -2.80 -5.09 -12.54
N TRP A 197 -1.94 -5.28 -11.55
CA TRP A 197 -1.10 -4.23 -10.96
C TRP A 197 0.28 -4.16 -11.60
N TYR A 198 0.67 -2.97 -12.02
CA TYR A 198 1.99 -2.71 -12.59
C TYR A 198 2.72 -1.64 -11.80
N LEU A 199 4.00 -1.89 -11.57
CA LEU A 199 4.92 -0.97 -10.94
C LEU A 199 5.16 0.23 -11.86
N VAL A 200 5.07 1.43 -11.30
CA VAL A 200 5.40 2.71 -11.95
C VAL A 200 6.51 3.47 -11.22
N GLY A 201 6.79 3.12 -9.96
CA GLY A 201 7.83 3.76 -9.16
C GLY A 201 8.42 2.85 -8.09
N ILE A 202 9.74 2.95 -7.92
CA ILE A 202 10.48 2.43 -6.77
C ILE A 202 11.12 3.62 -6.06
N ILE A 203 10.73 3.84 -4.81
CA ILE A 203 11.12 5.01 -4.02
C ILE A 203 11.71 4.52 -2.71
N VAL A 204 12.79 5.13 -2.24
CA VAL A 204 13.40 4.79 -0.94
C VAL A 204 13.30 5.98 0.01
N ASP A 205 12.61 5.84 1.13
CA ASP A 205 12.80 6.73 2.29
C ASP A 205 13.94 6.17 3.12
N ARG A 206 14.95 6.98 3.38
CA ARG A 206 16.14 6.54 4.11
C ARG A 206 16.60 7.61 5.05
N TRP A 207 17.30 7.18 6.09
CA TRP A 207 18.06 8.12 6.87
C TRP A 207 19.18 8.76 6.03
N THR A 208 19.20 10.09 6.07
CA THR A 208 20.25 10.95 5.52
C THR A 208 20.80 11.83 6.66
N THR A 209 22.05 12.28 6.55
CA THR A 209 22.78 13.03 7.61
C THR A 209 23.00 14.48 7.26
#